data_AF-A0A7R9HCL7-F1
#
_entry.id   AF-A0A7R9HCL7-F1
#
_cell.length_a   1.000
_cell.length_b   1.000
_cell.length_c   1.000
_cell.angle_alpha   90.00
_cell.angle_beta   90.00
_cell.angle_gamma   90.00
#
_symmetry.space_group_name_H-M   'P 1'
#
loop_
_entity.id
_entity.type
_entity.pdbx_description
1 polymer ?
#
loop_
_entity_poly.entity_id
_entity_poly.type
_entity_poly.pdbx_seq_one_letter_code
_entity_poly.pdbx_strand_id
1 'polypeptide(L)' 'MVLMTMIARITDGLPLAATMQEDEQSGKSVLEYQNQAKMLFRKLTAQSPTRLTIETGPYLFQ' A
#
# COMPACT_ATOMS: atom_id res chain seq x y z
N MET A 1 -9.08 -9.19 7.49
CA MET A 1 -7.93 -8.91 8.38
C MET A 1 -7.01 -7.94 7.65
N VAL A 2 -6.28 -7.07 8.36
CA VAL A 2 -5.44 -6.02 7.74
C VAL A 2 -4.04 -6.57 7.51
N LEU A 3 -3.53 -6.52 6.27
CA LEU A 3 -2.17 -6.97 5.96
C LEU A 3 -1.09 -5.96 6.38
N MET A 4 -1.31 -4.69 6.03
CA MET A 4 -0.34 -3.62 6.27
C MET A 4 -1.02 -2.24 6.25
N THR A 5 -0.32 -1.24 6.78
CA THR A 5 -0.65 0.18 6.68
C THR A 5 0.61 0.94 6.31
N MET A 6 0.53 1.84 5.32
CA MET A 6 1.66 2.64 4.87
C MET A 6 1.23 4.11 4.70
N ILE A 7 2.06 5.02 5.19
CA ILE A 7 1.91 6.47 5.01
C ILE A 7 3.12 6.94 4.21
N ALA A 8 2.89 7.64 3.10
CA ALA A 8 3.93 8.17 2.24
C ALA A 8 3.62 9.60 1.79
N ARG A 9 4.66 10.34 1.44
CA ARG A 9 4.55 11.69 0.89
C ARG A 9 4.22 11.62 -0.60
N ILE A 10 3.15 12.31 -1.02
CA ILE A 10 2.67 12.26 -2.42
C ILE A 10 3.68 12.81 -3.43
N THR A 11 4.45 13.85 -3.06
CA THR A 11 5.32 14.56 -4.02
C THR A 11 6.42 13.70 -4.65
N ASP A 12 6.89 12.68 -3.92
CA ASP A 12 8.03 11.85 -4.30
C ASP A 12 7.84 10.37 -3.96
N GLY A 13 6.70 10.00 -3.38
CA GLY A 13 6.40 8.63 -2.96
C GLY A 13 7.24 8.15 -1.78
N LEU A 14 7.89 9.06 -1.04
CA LEU A 14 8.76 8.71 0.09
C LEU A 14 7.94 8.11 1.24
N PRO A 15 8.18 6.86 1.67
CA PRO A 15 7.53 6.28 2.84
C PRO A 15 7.91 7.05 4.12
N LEU A 16 6.92 7.38 4.94
CA LEU A 16 7.09 8.11 6.21
C LEU A 16 6.89 7.19 7.42
N ALA A 17 5.90 6.31 7.35
CA ALA A 17 5.60 5.32 8.38
C ALA A 17 4.97 4.08 7.75
N ALA A 18 5.21 2.90 8.33
CA ALA A 18 4.57 1.67 7.89
C ALA A 18 4.47 0.67 9.04
N THR A 19 3.43 -0.15 9.01
CA THR A 19 3.24 -1.32 9.88
C THR A 19 2.83 -2.50 9.02
N MET A 20 3.40 -3.68 9.26
CA MET A 20 3.10 -4.92 8.54
C MET A 20 2.77 -5.99 9.57
N GLN A 21 1.72 -6.78 9.31
CA GLN A 21 1.43 -7.97 10.09
C GLN A 21 2.18 -9.14 9.43
N GLU A 22 3.21 -9.62 10.10
CA GLU A 22 3.97 -10.81 9.67
C GLU A 22 3.48 -12.00 10.49
N ASP A 23 2.47 -12.71 10.00
CA ASP A 23 2.24 -14.09 10.43
C ASP A 23 3.13 -14.98 9.54
N GLU A 24 3.74 -16.04 10.09
CA GLU A 24 4.68 -16.92 9.37
C GLU A 24 4.09 -17.48 8.04
N GLN A 25 2.77 -17.56 7.94
CA GLN A 25 2.06 -18.10 6.79
C GLN A 25 1.81 -17.07 5.66
N SER A 26 1.91 -15.76 5.94
CA SER A 26 1.52 -14.68 5.02
C SER A 26 2.70 -13.86 4.45
N GLY A 27 3.94 -14.12 4.88
CA GLY A 27 5.12 -13.32 4.49
C GLY A 27 5.34 -13.13 2.98
N LYS A 28 5.05 -14.14 2.15
CA LYS A 28 5.14 -13.99 0.68
C LYS A 28 4.08 -13.05 0.10
N SER A 29 2.87 -13.08 0.64
CA SER A 29 1.76 -12.22 0.23
C SER A 29 2.06 -10.77 0.62
N VAL A 30 2.56 -10.53 1.84
CA VAL A 30 2.83 -9.17 2.34
C VAL A 30 3.84 -8.41 1.46
N LEU A 31 4.92 -9.08 1.02
CA LEU A 31 5.93 -8.46 0.14
C LEU A 31 5.34 -8.04 -1.22
N GLU A 32 4.46 -8.86 -1.79
CA GLU A 32 3.81 -8.54 -3.06
C GLU A 32 2.95 -7.28 -2.95
N TYR A 33 2.08 -7.22 -1.94
CA TYR A 33 1.23 -6.04 -1.72
C TYR A 33 2.04 -4.80 -1.32
N GLN A 34 3.14 -4.96 -0.59
CA GLN A 34 4.07 -3.86 -0.32
C GLN A 34 4.63 -3.26 -1.61
N ASN A 35 5.01 -4.10 -2.58
CA ASN A 35 5.50 -3.64 -3.87
C ASN A 35 4.40 -2.93 -4.67
N GLN A 36 3.15 -3.43 -4.63
CA GLN A 36 2.00 -2.76 -5.23
C GLN A 36 1.73 -1.39 -4.60
N ALA A 37 1.79 -1.25 -3.27
CA ALA A 37 1.65 0.03 -2.59
C ALA A 37 2.73 1.03 -2.99
N LYS A 38 4.00 0.60 -3.08
CA LYS A 38 5.10 1.45 -3.57
C LYS A 38 4.89 1.92 -5.02
N MET A 39 4.33 1.06 -5.88
CA MET A 39 3.95 1.45 -7.24
C MET A 39 2.80 2.48 -7.22
N LEU A 40 1.84 2.34 -6.32
CA LEU A 40 0.76 3.31 -6.15
C LEU A 40 1.30 4.67 -5.71
N PHE A 41 2.18 4.73 -4.71
CA PHE A 41 2.79 6.00 -4.26
C PHE A 41 3.55 6.73 -5.36
N ARG A 42 4.15 5.99 -6.31
CA ARG A 42 4.82 6.59 -7.49
C ARG A 42 3.86 7.14 -8.54
N LYS A 43 2.61 6.65 -8.57
CA LYS A 43 1.59 7.06 -9.55
C LYS A 43 0.66 8.15 -9.03
N LEU A 44 0.48 8.24 -7.70
CA LEU A 44 -0.36 9.26 -7.09
C LEU A 44 0.22 10.65 -7.31
N THR A 45 -0.65 11.60 -7.63
CA THR A 45 -0.32 13.01 -7.84
C THR A 45 -1.34 13.89 -7.12
N ALA A 46 -1.11 15.21 -7.12
CA ALA A 46 -2.07 16.18 -6.59
C ALA A 46 -3.44 16.19 -7.33
N GLN A 47 -3.52 15.58 -8.52
CA GLN A 47 -4.76 15.44 -9.29
C GLN A 47 -5.47 14.11 -9.04
N SER A 48 -4.86 13.19 -8.31
CA SER A 48 -5.50 11.91 -7.95
C SER A 48 -6.67 12.14 -6.99
N PRO A 49 -7.69 11.26 -6.98
CA PRO A 49 -8.78 11.35 -6.02
C PRO A 49 -8.28 11.35 -4.58
N THR A 50 -8.86 12.20 -3.73
CA THR A 50 -8.48 12.29 -2.31
C THR A 50 -8.92 11.07 -1.49
N ARG A 51 -9.86 10.28 -2.02
CA ARG A 51 -10.34 9.01 -1.47
C ARG A 51 -10.56 8.02 -2.60
N LEU A 52 -10.01 6.83 -2.48
CA LEU A 52 -10.11 5.76 -3.47
C LEU A 52 -9.96 4.41 -2.78
N THR A 53 -10.72 3.43 -3.25
CA THR A 53 -10.47 2.02 -2.93
C THR A 53 -10.06 1.30 -4.22
N ILE A 54 -9.02 0.46 -4.15
CA ILE A 54 -8.52 -0.30 -5.30
C ILE A 54 -8.62 -1.78 -4.99
N GLU A 55 -9.28 -2.55 -5.85
CA GLU A 55 -9.36 -4.00 -5.77
C GLU A 55 -8.09 -4.65 -6.33
N THR A 56 -7.50 -5.58 -5.56
CA THR A 56 -6.30 -6.32 -5.94
C THR A 56 -6.45 -7.80 -5.60
N GLY A 57 -7.32 -8.50 -6.35
CA GLY A 57 -7.65 -9.90 -6.09
C GLY A 57 -8.39 -10.06 -4.77
N PRO A 58 -7.87 -10.86 -3.81
CA PRO A 58 -8.55 -11.10 -2.53
C PRO A 58 -8.43 -9.94 -1.53
N TYR A 59 -7.71 -8.86 -1.87
CA TYR A 59 -7.50 -7.72 -0.97
C TYR A 59 -7.92 -6.38 -1.61
N LEU A 60 -7.98 -5.36 -0.77
CA LEU A 60 -8.33 -3.99 -1.11
C LEU A 60 -7.26 -3.03 -0.57
N PHE A 61 -6.87 -2.04 -1.36
CA PHE A 61 -6.23 -0.83 -0.85
C PHE A 61 -7.31 0.20 -0.52
N GLN A 62 -7.20 0.85 0.65
CA GLN A 62 -8.14 1.83 1.17
C GLN A 62 -7.42 3.02 1.81
#